data_AF-A0A7V9P3C8-F1
#
_entry.id   AF-A0A7V9P3C8-F1
#
_cell.length_a   1.000
_cell.length_b   1.000
_cell.length_c   1.000
_cell.angle_alpha   90.00
_cell.angle_beta   90.00
_cell.angle_gamma   90.00
#
_symmetry.space_group_name_H-M   'P 1'
#
loop_
_entity.id
_entity.type
_entity.pdbx_description
1 polymer ?
#
loop_
_entity_poly.entity_id
_entity_poly.type
_entity_poly.pdbx_seq_one_letter_code
_entity_poly.pdbx_strand_id
1 'polypeptide(L)'
;MRRPDEVVDGAAEALAAGLARGHTRRSFLGRVGVTLLAVMGGSAVAAAVRPDEAESFHFCGHIWTTGSCPNPYSLPRIDRRGFPLRPRDGRPIDNLGRLVDAEGYPADETGARLAGPDGELLERGPRTRLCEDWVPEQFRIDAVTQGSWYRCCSGQVRKLVDCCSTSTKRVNGDKALRGYCYTGRRVFCVMYYDTGLPC
;
A
#
# COMPACT_ATOMS: atom_id res chain seq x y z
N MET A 1 -16.30 -20.95 56.98
CA MET A 1 -16.75 -19.88 56.07
C MET A 1 -15.63 -19.65 55.06
N ARG A 2 -15.82 -20.03 53.79
CA ARG A 2 -14.83 -19.83 52.73
C ARG A 2 -14.88 -18.38 52.25
N ARG A 3 -13.72 -17.77 52.01
CA ARG A 3 -13.63 -16.38 51.53
C ARG A 3 -14.16 -16.31 50.09
N PRO A 4 -14.90 -15.24 49.73
CA PRO A 4 -15.49 -15.09 48.40
C PRO A 4 -14.46 -15.12 47.27
N ASP A 5 -13.22 -14.73 47.55
CA ASP A 5 -12.12 -14.66 46.57
C ASP A 5 -11.67 -16.05 46.08
N GLU A 6 -11.75 -17.08 46.93
CA GLU A 6 -11.36 -18.46 46.62
C GLU A 6 -12.30 -19.14 45.60
N VAL A 7 -13.57 -18.71 45.58
CA VAL A 7 -14.59 -19.23 44.66
C VAL A 7 -14.45 -18.59 43.27
N VAL A 8 -14.02 -17.34 43.23
CA VAL A 8 -13.81 -16.58 41.99
C VAL A 8 -12.53 -17.05 41.28
N ASP A 9 -11.47 -17.33 42.02
CA ASP A 9 -10.22 -17.86 41.47
C ASP A 9 -10.41 -19.27 40.88
N GLY A 10 -11.13 -20.16 41.58
CA GLY A 10 -11.43 -21.51 41.07
C GLY A 10 -12.33 -21.50 39.82
N ALA A 11 -13.25 -20.54 39.72
CA ALA A 11 -14.09 -20.37 38.54
C ALA A 11 -13.31 -19.80 37.34
N ALA A 12 -12.38 -18.88 37.59
CA ALA A 12 -11.50 -18.31 36.56
C ALA A 12 -10.52 -19.35 36.01
N GLU A 13 -9.96 -20.21 36.87
CA GLU A 13 -9.03 -21.26 36.48
C GLU A 13 -9.71 -22.37 35.66
N ALA A 14 -10.95 -22.73 36.02
CA ALA A 14 -11.76 -23.69 35.26
C ALA A 14 -12.18 -23.15 33.88
N LEU A 15 -12.49 -21.85 33.77
CA LEU A 15 -12.78 -21.16 32.51
C LEU A 15 -11.55 -21.08 31.61
N ALA A 16 -10.38 -20.75 32.17
CA ALA A 16 -9.12 -20.70 31.46
C ALA A 16 -8.70 -22.09 30.93
N ALA A 17 -8.86 -23.15 31.75
CA ALA A 17 -8.58 -24.52 31.36
C ALA A 17 -9.55 -25.06 30.29
N GLY A 18 -10.81 -24.60 30.29
CA GLY A 18 -11.80 -24.90 29.26
C GLY A 18 -11.52 -24.22 27.93
N LEU A 19 -11.09 -22.95 27.97
CA LEU A 19 -10.71 -22.17 26.77
C LEU A 19 -9.40 -22.69 26.13
N ALA A 20 -8.47 -23.19 26.92
CA ALA A 20 -7.20 -23.74 26.45
C ALA A 20 -7.33 -25.09 25.72
N ARG A 21 -8.39 -25.87 25.99
CA ARG A 21 -8.62 -27.18 25.34
C ARG A 21 -9.43 -27.10 24.03
N GLY A 22 -9.96 -25.94 23.66
CA GLY A 22 -10.95 -25.83 22.58
C GLY A 22 -10.53 -25.11 21.28
N HIS A 23 -9.42 -24.37 21.22
CA HIS A 23 -9.18 -23.49 20.05
C HIS A 23 -7.71 -23.40 19.59
N THR A 24 -7.54 -23.59 18.27
CA THR A 24 -6.26 -23.46 17.56
C THR A 24 -5.86 -21.98 17.40
N ARG A 25 -4.55 -21.73 17.30
CA ARG A 25 -3.85 -20.42 17.39
C ARG A 25 -4.23 -19.33 16.35
N ARG A 26 -5.35 -19.46 15.63
CA ARG A 26 -5.83 -18.47 14.65
C ARG A 26 -7.01 -17.61 15.10
N SER A 27 -7.69 -17.94 16.20
CA SER A 27 -8.95 -17.25 16.58
C SER A 27 -8.89 -16.40 17.85
N PHE A 28 -7.74 -16.34 18.53
CA PHE A 28 -7.64 -15.64 19.84
C PHE A 28 -7.44 -14.12 19.70
N LEU A 29 -6.57 -13.67 18.80
CA LEU A 29 -6.30 -12.22 18.63
C LEU A 29 -7.48 -11.45 18.01
N GLY A 30 -8.31 -12.11 17.21
CA GLY A 30 -9.48 -11.49 16.60
C GLY A 30 -10.66 -11.27 17.56
N ARG A 31 -10.77 -12.05 18.64
CA ARG A 31 -11.92 -11.95 19.57
C ARG A 31 -11.60 -11.16 20.83
N VAL A 32 -10.35 -11.19 21.32
CA VAL A 32 -9.96 -10.37 22.49
C VAL A 32 -9.97 -8.87 22.15
N GLY A 33 -9.62 -8.50 20.91
CA GLY A 33 -9.65 -7.09 20.47
C GLY A 33 -11.05 -6.47 20.37
N VAL A 34 -12.06 -7.28 20.05
CA VAL A 34 -13.45 -6.79 19.86
C VAL A 34 -14.15 -6.57 21.21
N THR A 35 -13.91 -7.42 22.20
CA THR A 35 -14.63 -7.34 23.48
C THR A 35 -14.11 -6.23 24.40
N LEU A 36 -12.82 -5.88 24.32
CA LEU A 36 -12.22 -4.80 25.12
C LEU A 36 -12.71 -3.40 24.71
N LEU A 37 -13.14 -3.22 23.45
CA LEU A 37 -13.68 -1.96 22.94
C LEU A 37 -15.15 -1.72 23.32
N ALA A 38 -15.89 -2.76 23.72
CA ALA A 38 -17.32 -2.64 24.01
C ALA A 38 -17.64 -2.15 25.44
N VAL A 39 -16.68 -2.19 26.37
CA VAL A 39 -16.95 -1.92 27.80
C VAL A 39 -16.62 -0.49 28.23
N MET A 40 -15.86 0.27 27.43
CA MET A 40 -15.57 1.69 27.71
C MET A 40 -16.45 2.60 26.85
N GLY A 41 -17.52 3.12 27.44
CA GLY A 41 -18.53 3.93 26.78
C GLY A 41 -17.96 5.17 26.07
N GLY A 42 -18.41 5.36 24.83
CA GLY A 42 -18.14 6.53 24.00
C GLY A 42 -18.43 6.19 22.55
N SER A 43 -19.25 7.00 21.88
CA SER A 43 -19.62 6.87 20.47
C SER A 43 -18.41 7.12 19.54
N ALA A 44 -17.41 6.26 19.62
CA ALA A 44 -16.42 6.13 18.57
C ALA A 44 -17.00 5.13 17.57
N VAL A 45 -17.59 5.68 16.50
CA VAL A 45 -17.80 4.94 15.27
C VAL A 45 -16.47 4.27 14.97
N ALA A 46 -16.43 2.94 15.09
CA ALA A 46 -15.34 2.17 14.52
C ALA A 46 -15.37 2.53 13.04
N ALA A 47 -14.50 3.45 12.63
CA ALA A 47 -14.15 3.63 11.25
C ALA A 47 -13.60 2.27 10.85
N ALA A 48 -14.47 1.45 10.27
CA ALA A 48 -14.11 0.28 9.52
C ALA A 48 -13.27 0.84 8.37
N VAL A 49 -11.97 1.01 8.64
CA VAL A 49 -10.97 1.18 7.60
C VAL A 49 -11.22 -0.02 6.70
N ARG A 50 -11.73 0.27 5.50
CA ARG A 50 -12.04 -0.80 4.58
C ARG A 50 -10.71 -1.54 4.33
N PRO A 51 -10.71 -2.87 4.24
CA PRO A 51 -9.48 -3.65 4.08
C PRO A 51 -8.61 -3.19 2.90
N ASP A 52 -9.18 -2.48 1.92
CA ASP A 52 -8.49 -1.83 0.80
C ASP A 52 -7.58 -0.64 1.18
N GLU A 53 -7.70 -0.07 2.37
CA GLU A 53 -6.89 1.07 2.82
C GLU A 53 -5.80 0.70 3.85
N ALA A 54 -5.93 -0.45 4.52
CA ALA A 54 -4.99 -0.90 5.57
C ALA A 54 -3.91 -1.89 5.09
N GLU A 55 -3.92 -2.27 3.81
CA GLU A 55 -2.88 -3.12 3.24
C GLU A 55 -1.79 -2.29 2.56
N SER A 56 -0.62 -2.28 3.18
CA SER A 56 0.62 -2.29 2.42
C SER A 56 0.54 -3.38 1.34
N PHE A 57 0.14 -3.05 0.11
CA PHE A 57 0.45 -3.86 -1.08
C PHE A 57 1.98 -4.06 -1.09
N HIS A 58 2.66 -5.19 -0.97
CA HIS A 58 2.35 -6.61 -1.07
C HIS A 58 1.48 -7.00 -2.27
N PHE A 59 1.43 -6.13 -3.29
CA PHE A 59 0.93 -6.31 -4.66
C PHE A 59 -0.06 -7.46 -4.88
N CYS A 60 -1.10 -7.54 -4.02
CA CYS A 60 -2.15 -8.58 -4.03
C CYS A 60 -1.77 -9.85 -3.23
N GLY A 61 -1.58 -9.71 -1.92
CA GLY A 61 -1.45 -10.81 -0.95
C GLY A 61 -0.04 -11.31 -0.65
N HIS A 62 1.01 -10.66 -1.17
CA HIS A 62 2.39 -11.11 -1.04
C HIS A 62 3.17 -10.36 0.05
N ILE A 63 2.99 -10.79 1.31
CA ILE A 63 3.58 -10.11 2.48
C ILE A 63 5.13 -10.17 2.61
N TRP A 64 5.81 -10.84 1.68
CA TRP A 64 7.27 -11.06 1.71
C TRP A 64 8.02 -10.58 0.45
N THR A 65 7.34 -9.86 -0.46
CA THR A 65 7.95 -9.39 -1.72
C THR A 65 8.65 -8.04 -1.59
N THR A 66 9.44 -7.70 -2.60
CA THR A 66 10.05 -6.37 -2.74
C THR A 66 9.01 -5.26 -2.54
N GLY A 67 9.39 -4.22 -1.79
CA GLY A 67 8.52 -3.10 -1.49
C GLY A 67 8.10 -2.31 -2.74
N SER A 68 6.97 -1.62 -2.60
CA SER A 68 6.46 -0.66 -3.57
C SER A 68 7.43 0.49 -3.78
N CYS A 69 7.53 0.99 -5.02
CA CYS A 69 8.29 2.21 -5.28
C CYS A 69 7.65 3.40 -4.56
N PRO A 70 8.44 4.29 -3.95
CA PRO A 70 7.93 5.54 -3.41
C PRO A 70 7.29 6.35 -4.53
N ASN A 71 6.20 7.03 -4.19
CA ASN A 71 5.39 7.74 -5.15
C ASN A 71 4.76 8.98 -4.48
N PRO A 72 4.29 9.96 -5.27
CA PRO A 72 3.66 11.18 -4.76
C PRO A 72 2.32 10.99 -4.02
N TYR A 73 1.79 9.77 -3.98
CA TYR A 73 0.47 9.48 -3.43
C TYR A 73 0.54 8.22 -2.53
N SER A 74 -0.45 7.32 -2.61
CA SER A 74 -0.49 6.10 -1.80
C SER A 74 0.17 4.89 -2.46
N LEU A 75 -0.18 4.58 -3.71
CA LEU A 75 0.28 3.36 -4.41
C LEU A 75 0.98 3.72 -5.72
N PRO A 76 2.02 2.95 -6.13
CA PRO A 76 2.81 3.24 -7.33
C PRO A 76 2.08 2.76 -8.60
N ARG A 77 0.85 3.22 -8.81
CA ARG A 77 0.12 3.02 -10.06
C ARG A 77 0.74 3.91 -11.12
N ILE A 78 1.08 3.33 -12.27
CA ILE A 78 1.67 4.04 -13.38
C ILE A 78 0.87 3.88 -14.66
N ASP A 79 1.02 4.83 -15.59
CA ASP A 79 0.62 4.68 -16.98
C ASP A 79 1.64 3.79 -17.74
N ARG A 80 1.36 3.56 -19.03
CA ARG A 80 2.24 2.74 -19.90
C ARG A 80 3.64 3.33 -20.09
N ARG A 81 3.83 4.62 -19.78
CA ARG A 81 5.09 5.35 -19.92
C ARG A 81 5.81 5.53 -18.58
N GLY A 82 5.25 5.02 -17.47
CA GLY A 82 5.86 5.10 -16.14
C GLY A 82 5.47 6.33 -15.34
N PHE A 83 4.54 7.17 -15.81
CA PHE A 83 4.08 8.33 -15.05
C PHE A 83 3.05 7.95 -14.01
N PRO A 84 3.04 8.61 -12.82
CA PRO A 84 2.13 8.27 -11.75
C PRO A 84 0.68 8.57 -12.14
N LEU A 85 -0.19 7.67 -11.68
CA LEU A 85 -1.64 7.77 -11.77
C LEU A 85 -2.24 7.64 -10.37
N ARG A 86 -3.39 8.28 -10.15
CA ARG A 86 -4.16 8.08 -8.95
C ARG A 86 -4.65 6.62 -8.86
N PRO A 87 -4.41 5.89 -7.76
CA PRO A 87 -4.74 4.47 -7.68
C PRO A 87 -6.22 4.14 -7.85
N ARG A 88 -7.11 4.99 -7.32
CA ARG A 88 -8.56 4.77 -7.30
C ARG A 88 -9.19 4.67 -8.70
N ASP A 89 -8.77 5.53 -9.61
CA ASP A 89 -9.45 5.73 -10.90
C ASP A 89 -8.50 5.86 -12.10
N GLY A 90 -7.19 5.88 -11.87
CA GLY A 90 -6.20 5.93 -12.93
C GLY A 90 -6.03 7.30 -13.57
N ARG A 91 -6.56 8.37 -12.94
CA ARG A 91 -6.36 9.72 -13.47
C ARG A 91 -4.90 10.18 -13.28
N PRO A 92 -4.34 10.95 -14.23
CA PRO A 92 -3.00 11.52 -14.09
C PRO A 92 -2.83 12.35 -12.83
N ILE A 93 -1.69 12.18 -12.15
CA ILE A 93 -1.28 13.02 -11.04
C ILE A 93 0.11 13.62 -11.26
N ASP A 94 0.37 14.75 -10.62
CA ASP A 94 1.67 15.40 -10.56
C ASP A 94 2.57 14.87 -9.44
N ASN A 95 3.79 15.41 -9.36
CA ASN A 95 4.79 15.08 -8.36
C ASN A 95 4.39 15.45 -6.92
N LEU A 96 3.27 16.16 -6.73
CA LEU A 96 2.67 16.46 -5.43
C LEU A 96 1.39 15.62 -5.17
N GLY A 97 1.05 14.70 -6.07
CA GLY A 97 -0.13 13.86 -5.96
C GLY A 97 -1.44 14.57 -6.32
N ARG A 98 -1.38 15.77 -6.90
CA ARG A 98 -2.56 16.50 -7.37
C ARG A 98 -2.99 15.95 -8.73
N LEU A 99 -4.30 15.89 -8.96
CA LEU A 99 -4.83 15.57 -10.28
C LEU A 99 -4.36 16.60 -11.30
N VAL A 100 -4.10 16.16 -12.52
CA VAL A 100 -3.81 17.07 -13.63
C VAL A 100 -4.72 16.79 -14.84
N ASP A 101 -4.98 17.84 -15.61
CA ASP A 101 -5.64 17.75 -16.90
C ASP A 101 -4.69 17.21 -18.00
N ALA A 102 -5.19 17.17 -19.25
CA ALA A 102 -4.42 16.67 -20.40
C ALA A 102 -3.20 17.57 -20.69
N GLU A 103 -3.33 18.85 -20.39
CA GLU A 103 -2.31 19.86 -20.49
C GLU A 103 -1.38 19.87 -19.27
N GLY A 104 -1.58 19.04 -18.25
CA GLY A 104 -0.70 18.94 -17.09
C GLY A 104 -0.88 20.06 -16.05
N TYR A 105 -1.94 20.86 -16.13
CA TYR A 105 -2.27 21.81 -15.07
C TYR A 105 -2.99 21.10 -13.92
N PRO A 106 -2.71 21.48 -12.66
CA PRO A 106 -3.43 20.97 -11.51
C PRO A 106 -4.94 21.25 -11.65
N ALA A 107 -5.74 20.20 -11.48
CA ALA A 107 -7.17 20.24 -11.65
C ALA A 107 -7.89 19.56 -10.49
N ASP A 108 -9.15 19.89 -10.26
CA ASP A 108 -10.00 19.25 -9.27
C ASP A 108 -10.63 17.95 -9.79
N GLU A 109 -11.57 17.39 -9.01
CA GLU A 109 -12.30 16.19 -9.39
C GLU A 109 -13.15 16.36 -10.66
N THR A 110 -13.64 17.56 -10.93
CA THR A 110 -14.45 17.88 -12.11
C THR A 110 -13.61 18.20 -13.35
N GLY A 111 -12.31 18.46 -13.15
CA GLY A 111 -11.38 18.88 -14.20
C GLY A 111 -11.22 20.39 -14.29
N ALA A 112 -11.81 21.17 -13.38
CA ALA A 112 -11.58 22.61 -13.32
C ALA A 112 -10.16 22.87 -12.78
N ARG A 113 -9.47 23.85 -13.37
CA ARG A 113 -8.11 24.22 -12.95
C ARG A 113 -8.13 24.74 -11.50
N LEU A 114 -7.18 24.27 -10.71
CA LEU A 114 -7.01 24.71 -9.34
C LEU A 114 -6.43 26.12 -9.30
N ALA A 115 -6.97 26.93 -8.41
CA ALA A 115 -6.42 28.23 -8.06
C ALA A 115 -5.57 28.12 -6.78
N GLY A 116 -4.54 28.96 -6.68
CA GLY A 116 -3.77 29.16 -5.47
C GLY A 116 -4.55 29.94 -4.42
N PRO A 117 -3.98 30.10 -3.21
CA PRO A 117 -4.57 30.93 -2.15
C PRO A 117 -4.74 32.41 -2.53
N ASP A 118 -4.00 32.87 -3.52
CA ASP A 118 -4.06 34.21 -4.14
C ASP A 118 -5.18 34.35 -5.18
N GLY A 119 -5.88 33.27 -5.52
CA GLY A 119 -6.93 33.24 -6.53
C GLY A 119 -6.41 33.06 -7.96
N GLU A 120 -5.09 33.04 -8.17
CA GLU A 120 -4.49 32.81 -9.49
C GLU A 120 -4.46 31.33 -9.85
N LEU A 121 -4.60 31.01 -11.13
CA LEU A 121 -4.56 29.61 -11.57
C LEU A 121 -3.17 29.02 -11.39
N LEU A 122 -3.09 27.83 -10.80
CA LEU A 122 -1.83 27.15 -10.59
C LEU A 122 -1.14 26.83 -11.92
N GLU A 123 0.18 27.00 -11.93
CA GLU A 123 1.04 26.61 -13.04
C GLU A 123 1.08 25.09 -13.23
N ARG A 124 1.61 24.66 -14.38
CA ARG A 124 1.74 23.25 -14.75
C ARG A 124 2.48 22.47 -13.68
N GLY A 125 1.87 21.38 -13.20
CA GLY A 125 2.50 20.49 -12.23
C GLY A 125 3.55 19.61 -12.92
N PRO A 126 4.80 19.55 -12.41
CA PRO A 126 5.80 18.66 -12.97
C PRO A 126 5.38 17.20 -12.77
N ARG A 127 5.70 16.37 -13.76
CA ARG A 127 5.45 14.94 -13.76
C ARG A 127 6.70 14.21 -14.18
N THR A 128 7.16 13.32 -13.32
CA THR A 128 8.34 12.50 -13.56
C THR A 128 7.97 11.02 -13.61
N ARG A 129 8.71 10.22 -14.37
CA ARG A 129 8.50 8.77 -14.37
C ARG A 129 8.97 8.21 -13.05
N LEU A 130 8.16 7.35 -12.44
CA LEU A 130 8.43 6.88 -11.07
C LEU A 130 9.78 6.14 -10.98
N CYS A 131 10.11 5.28 -11.94
CA CYS A 131 11.34 4.48 -11.86
C CYS A 131 12.58 5.21 -12.38
N GLU A 132 12.49 5.89 -13.52
CA GLU A 132 13.64 6.48 -14.19
C GLU A 132 14.02 7.87 -13.67
N ASP A 133 13.07 8.57 -13.02
CA ASP A 133 13.26 9.98 -12.66
C ASP A 133 13.04 10.17 -11.14
N TRP A 134 11.90 9.76 -10.58
CA TRP A 134 11.58 9.95 -9.15
C TRP A 134 12.47 9.11 -8.21
N VAL A 135 12.60 7.79 -8.45
CA VAL A 135 13.42 6.91 -7.61
C VAL A 135 14.89 7.35 -7.57
N PRO A 136 15.55 7.69 -8.70
CA PRO A 136 16.90 8.21 -8.69
C PRO A 136 17.08 9.49 -7.88
N GLU A 137 16.12 10.42 -7.96
CA GLU A 137 16.15 11.66 -7.18
C GLU A 137 16.10 11.39 -5.67
N GLN A 138 15.23 10.47 -5.24
CA GLN A 138 15.03 10.16 -3.82
C GLN A 138 16.15 9.31 -3.22
N PHE A 139 16.70 8.36 -3.99
CA PHE A 139 17.64 7.35 -3.47
C PHE A 139 19.07 7.50 -3.98
N ARG A 140 19.31 8.41 -4.93
CA ARG A 140 20.61 8.59 -5.62
C ARG A 140 21.13 7.28 -6.24
N ILE A 141 20.25 6.58 -6.96
CA ILE A 141 20.56 5.34 -7.66
C ILE A 141 20.11 5.42 -9.12
N ASP A 142 20.83 4.77 -10.02
CA ASP A 142 20.35 4.60 -11.39
C ASP A 142 19.33 3.45 -11.44
N ALA A 143 18.07 3.79 -11.68
CA ALA A 143 16.99 2.83 -11.79
C ALA A 143 16.30 2.93 -13.16
N VAL A 144 15.85 1.78 -13.66
CA VAL A 144 15.20 1.67 -14.97
C VAL A 144 14.20 0.53 -14.97
N THR A 145 13.09 0.70 -15.68
CA THR A 145 12.08 -0.33 -15.85
C THR A 145 12.61 -1.46 -16.75
N GLN A 146 12.74 -2.69 -16.24
CA GLN A 146 13.27 -3.82 -17.05
C GLN A 146 12.61 -5.18 -16.81
N GLY A 147 11.89 -5.39 -15.71
CA GLY A 147 11.15 -6.62 -15.45
C GLY A 147 9.64 -6.38 -15.42
N SER A 148 8.86 -7.39 -15.80
CA SER A 148 7.42 -7.34 -15.53
C SER A 148 6.80 -8.72 -15.44
N TRP A 149 5.76 -8.82 -14.63
CA TRP A 149 4.99 -10.04 -14.41
C TRP A 149 3.53 -9.68 -14.14
N TYR A 150 2.63 -10.65 -14.24
CA TYR A 150 1.19 -10.41 -14.15
C TYR A 150 0.61 -11.15 -12.96
N ARG A 151 -0.37 -10.53 -12.29
CA ARG A 151 -1.17 -11.18 -11.24
C ARG A 151 -2.62 -10.73 -11.23
N CYS A 152 -3.46 -11.61 -10.71
CA CYS A 152 -4.85 -11.32 -10.40
C CYS A 152 -4.95 -10.59 -9.05
N CYS A 153 -5.66 -9.47 -9.06
CA CYS A 153 -5.74 -8.51 -7.96
C CYS A 153 -7.16 -7.97 -7.90
N SER A 154 -7.93 -8.40 -6.91
CA SER A 154 -9.32 -7.96 -6.74
C SER A 154 -10.18 -8.16 -8.02
N GLY A 155 -10.01 -9.31 -8.69
CA GLY A 155 -10.73 -9.63 -9.94
C GLY A 155 -10.19 -8.91 -11.19
N GLN A 156 -9.03 -8.25 -11.09
CA GLN A 156 -8.38 -7.58 -12.21
C GLN A 156 -6.94 -8.05 -12.40
N VAL A 157 -6.53 -8.27 -13.65
CA VAL A 157 -5.14 -8.53 -14.00
C VAL A 157 -4.34 -7.23 -13.89
N ARG A 158 -3.30 -7.24 -13.06
CA ARG A 158 -2.30 -6.19 -12.94
C ARG A 158 -0.98 -6.64 -13.54
N LYS A 159 -0.34 -5.74 -14.29
CA LYS A 159 1.05 -5.87 -14.68
C LYS A 159 1.90 -5.23 -13.59
N LEU A 160 2.66 -6.03 -12.87
CA LEU A 160 3.68 -5.59 -11.95
C LEU A 160 4.96 -5.31 -12.73
N VAL A 161 5.59 -4.19 -12.41
CA VAL A 161 6.68 -3.61 -13.19
C VAL A 161 7.86 -3.41 -12.24
N ASP A 162 8.96 -4.08 -12.52
CA ASP A 162 10.15 -4.07 -11.68
C ASP A 162 11.04 -2.87 -12.05
N CYS A 163 11.29 -2.04 -11.04
CA CYS A 163 12.25 -0.95 -11.12
C CYS A 163 13.63 -1.47 -10.74
N CYS A 164 14.53 -1.52 -11.71
CA CYS A 164 15.78 -2.26 -11.65
C CYS A 164 17.00 -1.35 -11.49
N SER A 165 17.81 -1.59 -10.48
CA SER A 165 19.05 -0.83 -10.22
C SER A 165 20.25 -1.75 -9.99
N THR A 166 21.45 -1.19 -9.95
CA THR A 166 22.67 -1.92 -9.60
C THR A 166 22.81 -2.16 -8.09
N SER A 167 21.91 -1.57 -7.28
CA SER A 167 21.90 -1.73 -5.83
C SER A 167 21.85 -3.19 -5.42
N THR A 168 22.52 -3.50 -4.30
CA THR A 168 22.47 -4.81 -3.65
C THR A 168 21.37 -4.89 -2.59
N LYS A 169 20.70 -3.76 -2.29
CA LYS A 169 19.58 -3.64 -1.36
C LYS A 169 18.33 -3.12 -2.08
N ARG A 170 17.17 -3.60 -1.64
CA ARG A 170 15.83 -3.15 -2.07
C ARG A 170 15.44 -1.88 -1.34
N VAL A 171 14.34 -1.27 -1.78
CA VAL A 171 13.75 -0.09 -1.12
C VAL A 171 13.43 -0.33 0.35
N ASN A 172 13.02 -1.55 0.71
CA ASN A 172 12.72 -1.94 2.09
C ASN A 172 13.94 -2.42 2.89
N GLY A 173 15.16 -2.23 2.38
CA GLY A 173 16.42 -2.54 3.06
C GLY A 173 16.96 -3.97 2.88
N ASP A 174 16.11 -4.90 2.46
CA ASP A 174 16.48 -6.30 2.23
C ASP A 174 17.46 -6.50 1.06
N LYS A 175 18.11 -7.67 1.00
CA LYS A 175 18.91 -8.07 -0.16
C LYS A 175 18.09 -8.05 -1.46
N ALA A 176 18.65 -7.45 -2.51
CA ALA A 176 18.00 -7.30 -3.81
C ALA A 176 17.90 -8.62 -4.59
N LEU A 177 16.74 -8.83 -5.22
CA LEU A 177 16.43 -10.02 -6.00
C LEU A 177 17.14 -9.98 -7.36
N ARG A 178 17.65 -11.14 -7.79
CA ARG A 178 18.26 -11.35 -9.12
C ARG A 178 17.28 -12.14 -10.00
N GLY A 179 17.45 -12.06 -11.32
CA GLY A 179 16.71 -12.88 -12.30
C GLY A 179 15.50 -12.20 -12.94
N TYR A 180 14.95 -11.14 -12.34
CA TYR A 180 13.84 -10.36 -12.92
C TYR A 180 14.31 -9.17 -13.77
N CYS A 181 15.53 -8.69 -13.50
CA CYS A 181 16.17 -7.60 -14.23
C CYS A 181 17.28 -8.15 -15.12
N TYR A 182 17.62 -7.41 -16.18
CA TYR A 182 18.76 -7.76 -17.03
C TYR A 182 20.08 -7.83 -16.25
N THR A 183 21.04 -8.55 -16.83
CA THR A 183 22.35 -8.83 -16.22
C THR A 183 22.99 -7.56 -15.64
N GLY A 184 23.46 -7.67 -14.40
CA GLY A 184 24.07 -6.55 -13.66
C GLY A 184 23.09 -5.72 -12.82
N ARG A 185 21.78 -5.85 -13.05
CA ARG A 185 20.73 -5.16 -12.27
C ARG A 185 19.91 -6.13 -11.41
N ARG A 186 19.22 -5.56 -10.42
CA ARG A 186 18.43 -6.25 -9.40
C ARG A 186 17.17 -5.45 -9.13
N VAL A 187 16.11 -6.14 -8.68
CA VAL A 187 14.84 -5.46 -8.37
C VAL A 187 15.07 -4.59 -7.14
N PHE A 188 14.85 -3.29 -7.29
CA PHE A 188 14.95 -2.32 -6.20
C PHE A 188 13.59 -2.09 -5.54
N CYS A 189 12.60 -1.76 -6.35
CA CYS A 189 11.21 -1.56 -5.95
C CYS A 189 10.27 -2.01 -7.09
N VAL A 190 8.98 -2.10 -6.80
CA VAL A 190 7.96 -2.53 -7.77
C VAL A 190 6.90 -1.45 -7.95
N MET A 191 6.40 -1.31 -9.18
CA MET A 191 5.26 -0.47 -9.55
C MET A 191 4.18 -1.36 -10.16
N TYR A 192 3.00 -0.80 -10.45
CA TYR A 192 1.98 -1.55 -11.17
C TYR A 192 1.22 -0.72 -12.20
N TYR A 193 0.74 -1.42 -13.22
CA TYR A 193 -0.15 -0.92 -14.25
C TYR A 193 -1.40 -1.82 -14.28
N ASP A 194 -2.58 -1.22 -14.13
CA ASP A 194 -3.85 -1.92 -14.28
C ASP A 194 -4.11 -2.20 -15.77
N THR A 195 -4.28 -3.47 -16.14
CA THR A 195 -4.44 -3.85 -17.55
C THR A 195 -5.87 -3.62 -18.06
N GLY A 196 -6.84 -3.47 -17.16
CA GLY A 196 -8.26 -3.45 -17.51
C GLY A 196 -8.87 -4.83 -17.76
N LEU A 197 -8.06 -5.90 -17.75
CA LEU A 197 -8.54 -7.26 -18.02
C LEU A 197 -9.04 -7.92 -16.74
N PRO A 198 -10.16 -8.65 -16.79
CA PRO A 198 -10.63 -9.43 -15.64
C PRO A 198 -9.79 -10.70 -15.43
N CYS A 199 -9.82 -11.17 -14.19
CA CYS A 199 -9.48 -12.51 -13.75
C CYS A 199 -10.57 -12.93 -12.73
#